data_AF-A0A8J9SRV4-F1
#
_entry.id   AF-A0A8J9SRV4-F1
#
_cell.length_a   1.000
_cell.length_b   1.000
_cell.length_c   1.000
_cell.angle_alpha   90.00
_cell.angle_beta   90.00
_cell.angle_gamma   90.00
#
_symmetry.space_group_name_H-M   'P 1'
#
loop_
_entity.id
_entity.type
_entity.pdbx_description
1 polymer ?
#
loop_
_entity_poly.entity_id
_entity_poly.type
_entity_poly.pdbx_seq_one_letter_code
_entity_poly.pdbx_strand_id
1 'polypeptide(L)'
;MSISSSRASSSLPQTSETADGITTTHLSMQKRKTGILPMTEADRNGRNAASNRRLRHKHVQTSDLVGLGKLMLGILALGLIVVVWQRKSLVNEQEIGGPIKVGNAPVDIDDSLREHPLHRYESLQYALDNSKIVALYFAASWCPMSTPVTNLIHDYFDDILLPPPPTDNAASNRRLAQRHGLSLVHVSSDVDEESMQKYIGKNWMAVPYNSPDRNALKEHFKTCAKRELSALGFERKHEIPTLIVISGTSHEVLTFDGVRDVREYGAQAVDTWMELASLSDALSSKFI
;
A
#
# COMPACT_ATOMS: atom_id res chain seq x y z
N MET A 1 76.67 -39.87 -12.05
CA MET A 1 75.68 -40.94 -11.79
C MET A 1 75.54 -41.09 -10.28
N SER A 2 74.31 -41.35 -9.83
CA SER A 2 73.89 -41.68 -8.46
C SER A 2 73.53 -40.48 -7.56
N ILE A 3 72.21 -40.31 -7.45
CA ILE A 3 71.45 -39.38 -6.62
C ILE A 3 71.27 -40.01 -5.24
N SER A 4 71.43 -39.23 -4.17
CA SER A 4 70.95 -39.53 -2.83
C SER A 4 70.82 -38.19 -2.08
N SER A 5 69.61 -37.70 -1.82
CA SER A 5 68.71 -38.06 -0.72
C SER A 5 68.86 -37.15 0.49
N SER A 6 67.69 -36.65 0.90
CA SER A 6 67.29 -36.43 2.29
C SER A 6 67.50 -35.06 2.96
N ARG A 7 66.36 -34.64 3.50
CA ARG A 7 66.11 -34.16 4.86
C ARG A 7 66.33 -32.68 5.17
N ALA A 8 65.19 -32.04 5.41
CA ALA A 8 65.03 -30.89 6.28
C ALA A 8 65.62 -31.16 7.68
N SER A 9 66.19 -30.11 8.27
CA SER A 9 66.51 -30.04 9.69
C SER A 9 66.59 -28.59 10.17
N SER A 10 66.05 -28.41 11.36
CA SER A 10 66.33 -27.32 12.31
C SER A 10 65.75 -25.95 11.95
N SER A 11 65.36 -25.09 12.89
CA SER A 11 65.70 -25.06 14.31
C SER A 11 64.69 -24.20 15.09
N LEU A 12 64.43 -24.66 16.31
CA LEU A 12 63.99 -23.96 17.53
C LEU A 12 64.74 -22.62 17.81
N PRO A 13 64.49 -21.89 18.93
CA PRO A 13 63.22 -21.37 19.45
C PRO A 13 63.37 -19.99 20.20
N GLN A 14 62.29 -19.54 20.86
CA GLN A 14 62.23 -18.70 22.09
C GLN A 14 62.81 -17.25 22.06
N THR A 15 62.28 -16.21 22.71
CA THR A 15 61.18 -15.91 23.65
C THR A 15 61.14 -14.38 23.91
N SER A 16 60.13 -13.91 24.65
CA SER A 16 59.98 -12.64 25.41
C SER A 16 59.33 -11.48 24.64
N GLU A 17 58.06 -11.13 24.96
CA GLU A 17 57.58 -10.16 25.99
C GLU A 17 57.87 -8.71 25.54
N THR A 18 56.97 -7.72 25.45
CA THR A 18 55.67 -7.40 26.07
C THR A 18 54.98 -6.28 25.27
N ALA A 19 53.67 -6.09 25.53
CA ALA A 19 52.87 -4.85 25.47
C ALA A 19 52.40 -4.26 24.12
N ASP A 20 51.07 -4.11 24.09
CA ASP A 20 50.25 -3.07 23.44
C ASP A 20 50.24 -2.92 21.92
N GLY A 21 49.08 -3.22 21.31
CA GLY A 21 48.77 -2.68 19.99
C GLY A 21 47.65 -3.37 19.21
N ILE A 22 46.43 -2.84 19.36
CA ILE A 22 45.40 -2.75 18.32
C ILE A 22 44.81 -4.07 17.81
N THR A 23 43.67 -4.42 18.41
CA THR A 23 42.69 -5.37 17.86
C THR A 23 42.22 -4.90 16.49
N THR A 24 42.78 -5.46 15.42
CA THR A 24 42.16 -5.38 14.09
C THR A 24 41.04 -6.43 14.05
N THR A 25 39.84 -6.04 14.48
CA THR A 25 38.63 -6.81 14.18
C THR A 25 38.31 -6.67 12.70
N HIS A 26 38.61 -7.76 11.99
CA HIS A 26 38.15 -8.09 10.65
C HIS A 26 36.63 -7.92 10.54
N LEU A 27 36.17 -6.76 10.05
CA LEU A 27 34.77 -6.50 9.76
C LEU A 27 34.42 -7.24 8.47
N SER A 28 33.91 -8.45 8.63
CA SER A 28 33.25 -9.23 7.58
C SER A 28 32.12 -8.40 6.98
N MET A 29 32.32 -7.90 5.76
CA MET A 29 31.27 -7.32 4.93
C MET A 29 30.26 -8.42 4.57
N GLN A 30 29.22 -8.58 5.39
CA GLN A 30 28.04 -9.34 4.98
C GLN A 30 27.34 -8.59 3.85
N LYS A 31 27.37 -9.20 2.65
CA LYS A 31 26.61 -8.77 1.47
C LYS A 31 25.13 -8.60 1.84
N ARG A 32 24.63 -7.36 1.71
CA ARG A 32 23.20 -7.05 1.82
C ARG A 32 22.45 -7.73 0.69
N LYS A 33 21.43 -8.52 1.01
CA LYS A 33 20.47 -9.05 0.03
C LYS A 33 19.35 -8.03 -0.12
N THR A 34 19.40 -7.23 -1.19
CA THR A 34 18.29 -6.41 -1.67
C THR A 34 17.53 -7.20 -2.72
N GLY A 35 16.23 -7.42 -2.53
CA GLY A 35 15.36 -8.13 -3.48
C GLY A 35 14.54 -7.13 -4.28
N ILE A 36 14.86 -6.97 -5.57
CA ILE A 36 14.01 -6.31 -6.57
C ILE A 36 13.18 -7.42 -7.23
N LEU A 37 11.86 -7.26 -7.36
CA LEU A 37 11.04 -8.23 -8.10
C LEU A 37 11.42 -8.22 -9.60
N PRO A 38 11.42 -9.36 -10.28
CA PRO A 38 11.84 -9.46 -11.69
C PRO A 38 10.87 -8.73 -12.65
N MET A 39 11.44 -8.04 -13.64
CA MET A 39 10.74 -7.37 -14.75
C MET A 39 10.40 -8.36 -15.88
N THR A 40 9.26 -8.18 -16.55
CA THR A 40 8.83 -8.95 -17.74
C THR A 40 8.93 -8.14 -19.05
N GLU A 41 8.87 -8.83 -20.18
CA GLU A 41 9.29 -8.41 -21.52
C GLU A 41 8.35 -7.41 -22.25
N ALA A 42 7.27 -6.96 -21.60
CA ALA A 42 6.19 -6.19 -22.24
C ALA A 42 6.46 -4.67 -22.37
N ASP A 43 7.50 -4.12 -21.74
CA ASP A 43 7.72 -2.66 -21.65
C ASP A 43 8.50 -2.03 -22.81
N ARG A 44 8.84 -2.79 -23.86
CA ARG A 44 9.74 -2.30 -24.90
C ARG A 44 9.12 -1.33 -25.91
N ASN A 45 7.79 -1.21 -25.98
CA ASN A 45 7.12 -0.40 -27.01
C ASN A 45 5.86 0.30 -26.51
N GLY A 46 5.94 1.61 -26.28
CA GLY A 46 4.76 2.44 -26.01
C GLY A 46 5.08 3.94 -26.06
N ARG A 47 5.36 4.47 -27.26
CA ARG A 47 5.54 5.89 -27.51
C ARG A 47 4.30 6.52 -28.16
N ASN A 48 3.92 7.69 -27.63
CA ASN A 48 3.19 8.82 -28.23
C ASN A 48 1.65 8.74 -28.36
N ALA A 49 0.96 9.70 -27.72
CA ALA A 49 0.04 10.63 -28.39
C ALA A 49 -0.36 11.79 -27.46
N ALA A 50 -0.13 13.02 -27.92
CA ALA A 50 -0.60 14.26 -27.30
C ALA A 50 -1.97 14.66 -27.88
N SER A 51 -2.81 15.33 -27.10
CA SER A 51 -3.92 16.12 -27.65
C SER A 51 -4.29 17.30 -26.74
N ASN A 52 -4.39 18.47 -27.38
CA ASN A 52 -4.73 19.77 -26.79
C ASN A 52 -6.26 19.95 -26.64
N ARG A 53 -6.70 20.67 -25.59
CA ARG A 53 -7.98 21.40 -25.67
C ARG A 53 -8.02 22.69 -24.86
N ARG A 54 -8.55 23.72 -25.54
CA ARG A 54 -8.65 25.14 -25.17
C ARG A 54 -9.74 25.41 -24.12
N LEU A 55 -9.47 26.40 -23.28
CA LEU A 55 -10.38 27.03 -22.31
C LEU A 55 -11.41 27.94 -23.01
N ARG A 56 -12.59 28.08 -22.40
CA ARG A 56 -13.56 29.14 -22.73
C ARG A 56 -14.27 29.65 -21.47
N HIS A 57 -14.02 30.91 -21.14
CA HIS A 57 -14.73 31.69 -20.11
C HIS A 57 -16.13 32.10 -20.59
N LYS A 58 -17.08 32.24 -19.66
CA LYS A 58 -18.25 33.11 -19.83
C LYS A 58 -18.53 33.93 -18.56
N HIS A 59 -19.01 35.13 -18.84
CA HIS A 59 -19.21 36.30 -18.00
C HIS A 59 -20.61 36.28 -17.37
N VAL A 60 -20.70 36.71 -16.11
CA VAL A 60 -21.95 36.96 -15.37
C VAL A 60 -22.48 38.35 -15.67
N GLN A 61 -23.80 38.51 -15.83
CA GLN A 61 -24.47 39.81 -15.82
C GLN A 61 -25.76 39.73 -15.00
N THR A 62 -25.97 40.78 -14.22
CA THR A 62 -26.97 40.98 -13.16
C THR A 62 -28.16 41.82 -13.63
N SER A 63 -29.35 41.61 -13.05
CA SER A 63 -30.32 42.68 -12.73
C SER A 63 -31.51 42.17 -11.90
N ASP A 64 -31.69 42.77 -10.72
CA ASP A 64 -32.88 43.33 -10.04
C ASP A 64 -34.21 42.55 -10.10
N LEU A 65 -34.88 42.11 -9.02
CA LEU A 65 -35.25 42.66 -7.69
C LEU A 65 -36.43 43.65 -7.69
N VAL A 66 -37.64 43.17 -7.98
CA VAL A 66 -38.92 43.65 -7.37
C VAL A 66 -39.92 42.49 -7.33
N GLY A 67 -40.38 42.10 -6.14
CA GLY A 67 -41.44 41.07 -6.00
C GLY A 67 -41.50 40.34 -4.66
N LEU A 68 -40.95 40.92 -3.58
CA LEU A 68 -40.97 40.35 -2.24
C LEU A 68 -42.30 40.72 -1.56
N GLY A 69 -43.23 39.76 -1.43
CA GLY A 69 -44.42 39.97 -0.61
C GLY A 69 -45.61 39.03 -0.84
N LYS A 70 -45.68 38.26 -1.94
CA LYS A 70 -46.81 37.34 -2.21
C LYS A 70 -46.44 35.92 -2.62
N LEU A 71 -45.16 35.54 -2.54
CA LEU A 71 -44.68 34.21 -2.99
C LEU A 71 -44.29 33.23 -1.85
N MET A 72 -44.48 33.59 -0.58
CA MET A 72 -44.08 32.73 0.56
C MET A 72 -45.20 31.87 1.15
N LEU A 73 -46.46 32.03 0.71
CA LEU A 73 -47.56 31.12 1.09
C LEU A 73 -47.86 30.02 0.05
N GLY A 74 -47.41 30.18 -1.19
CA GLY A 74 -47.60 29.17 -2.26
C GLY A 74 -46.57 28.04 -2.24
N ILE A 75 -45.34 28.29 -1.76
CA ILE A 75 -44.24 27.31 -1.78
C ILE A 75 -44.42 26.25 -0.68
N LEU A 76 -45.01 26.59 0.46
CA LEU A 76 -45.28 25.61 1.53
C LEU A 76 -46.42 24.64 1.18
N ALA A 77 -47.44 25.07 0.41
CA ALA A 77 -48.53 24.20 -0.03
C ALA A 77 -48.10 23.26 -1.18
N LEU A 78 -47.25 23.72 -2.09
CA LEU A 78 -46.67 22.87 -3.15
C LEU A 78 -45.65 21.86 -2.59
N GLY A 79 -44.86 22.24 -1.58
CA GLY A 79 -43.91 21.34 -0.91
C GLY A 79 -44.59 20.15 -0.21
N LEU A 80 -45.77 20.35 0.39
CA LEU A 80 -46.48 19.29 1.10
C LEU A 80 -47.18 18.31 0.14
N ILE A 81 -47.67 18.80 -1.01
CA ILE A 81 -48.28 17.97 -2.05
C ILE A 81 -47.23 17.08 -2.74
N VAL A 82 -46.02 17.59 -3.03
CA VAL A 82 -44.92 16.79 -3.61
C VAL A 82 -44.43 15.70 -2.65
N VAL A 83 -44.28 16.00 -1.36
CA VAL A 83 -43.87 15.00 -0.35
C VAL A 83 -44.92 13.90 -0.16
N VAL A 84 -46.21 14.24 -0.20
CA VAL A 84 -47.30 13.23 -0.10
C VAL A 84 -47.40 12.39 -1.38
N TRP A 85 -47.19 12.97 -2.57
CA TRP A 85 -47.20 12.21 -3.83
C TRP A 85 -45.99 11.28 -3.95
N GLN A 86 -44.81 11.70 -3.45
CA GLN A 86 -43.59 10.90 -3.48
C GLN A 86 -43.61 9.76 -2.45
N ARG A 87 -44.35 9.92 -1.34
CA ARG A 87 -44.60 8.83 -0.38
C ARG A 87 -45.65 7.83 -0.86
N LYS A 88 -46.64 8.25 -1.67
CA LYS A 88 -47.70 7.38 -2.20
C LYS A 88 -47.29 6.58 -3.44
N SER A 89 -46.25 7.00 -4.16
CA SER A 89 -45.71 6.23 -5.31
C SER A 89 -44.77 5.09 -4.92
N LEU A 90 -44.45 4.91 -3.64
CA LEU A 90 -43.56 3.85 -3.14
C LEU A 90 -44.27 2.73 -2.35
N VAL A 91 -45.60 2.77 -2.27
CA VAL A 91 -46.41 1.65 -1.76
C VAL A 91 -47.34 1.23 -2.88
N ASN A 92 -46.79 0.45 -3.82
CA ASN A 92 -47.59 -0.38 -4.70
C ASN A 92 -47.61 -1.77 -4.07
N GLU A 93 -48.65 -2.04 -3.29
CA GLU A 93 -48.99 -3.38 -2.84
C GLU A 93 -49.36 -4.22 -4.07
N GLN A 94 -48.50 -5.16 -4.42
CA GLN A 94 -48.91 -6.31 -5.21
C GLN A 94 -48.92 -7.50 -4.25
N GLU A 95 -50.12 -7.82 -3.75
CA GLU A 95 -50.38 -9.06 -3.03
C GLU A 95 -50.04 -10.25 -3.95
N ILE A 96 -49.02 -11.01 -3.58
CA ILE A 96 -48.88 -12.42 -3.99
C ILE A 96 -48.86 -13.22 -2.69
N GLY A 97 -50.03 -13.77 -2.35
CA GLY A 97 -50.23 -14.63 -1.19
C GLY A 97 -49.58 -16.00 -1.35
N GLY A 98 -48.92 -16.43 -0.28
CA GLY A 98 -48.46 -17.81 -0.06
C GLY A 98 -47.34 -17.84 0.99
N PRO A 99 -47.33 -18.78 1.95
CA PRO A 99 -46.23 -18.89 2.90
C PRO A 99 -44.95 -19.25 2.15
N ILE A 100 -44.00 -18.31 2.08
CA ILE A 100 -42.66 -18.55 1.56
C ILE A 100 -42.01 -19.56 2.50
N LYS A 101 -41.84 -20.79 2.03
CA LYS A 101 -40.93 -21.74 2.66
C LYS A 101 -39.52 -21.20 2.45
N VAL A 102 -38.92 -20.66 3.50
CA VAL A 102 -37.49 -20.34 3.53
C VAL A 102 -36.75 -21.66 3.42
N GLY A 103 -36.30 -22.00 2.22
CA GLY A 103 -35.38 -23.11 2.01
C GLY A 103 -34.04 -22.71 2.62
N ASN A 104 -33.59 -23.45 3.64
CA ASN A 104 -32.25 -23.35 4.19
C ASN A 104 -31.21 -23.96 3.23
N ALA A 105 -31.15 -23.48 1.99
CA ALA A 105 -30.06 -23.80 1.08
C ALA A 105 -28.99 -22.71 1.22
N PRO A 106 -27.73 -23.05 1.51
CA PRO A 106 -26.63 -22.12 1.36
C PRO A 106 -26.68 -21.57 -0.06
N VAL A 107 -26.79 -20.26 -0.19
CA VAL A 107 -26.55 -19.60 -1.48
C VAL A 107 -25.04 -19.63 -1.63
N ASP A 108 -24.54 -20.52 -2.49
CA ASP A 108 -23.13 -20.50 -2.90
C ASP A 108 -22.90 -19.20 -3.71
N ILE A 109 -22.60 -18.11 -3.01
CA ILE A 109 -22.04 -16.91 -3.62
C ILE A 109 -20.61 -17.31 -4.02
N ASP A 110 -20.38 -17.47 -5.32
CA ASP A 110 -19.07 -17.67 -5.89
C ASP A 110 -18.15 -16.50 -5.48
N ASP A 111 -17.24 -16.75 -4.53
CA ASP A 111 -16.25 -15.80 -4.01
C ASP A 111 -15.36 -15.21 -5.12
N SER A 112 -15.32 -15.84 -6.31
CA SER A 112 -14.65 -15.31 -7.50
C SER A 112 -15.32 -14.06 -8.09
N LEU A 113 -16.55 -13.72 -7.68
CA LEU A 113 -17.26 -12.53 -8.17
C LEU A 113 -16.92 -11.25 -7.40
N ARG A 114 -16.22 -11.33 -6.26
CA ARG A 114 -15.55 -10.15 -5.68
C ARG A 114 -14.14 -10.09 -6.23
N GLU A 115 -13.97 -9.50 -7.42
CA GLU A 115 -12.65 -9.04 -7.83
C GLU A 115 -12.14 -8.07 -6.75
N HIS A 116 -11.30 -8.54 -5.82
CA HIS A 116 -10.68 -7.63 -4.88
C HIS A 116 -9.70 -6.80 -5.71
N PRO A 117 -9.91 -5.47 -5.82
CA PRO A 117 -9.26 -4.64 -6.81
C PRO A 117 -7.74 -4.58 -6.65
N LEU A 118 -7.20 -5.13 -5.56
CA LEU A 118 -5.78 -5.19 -5.27
C LEU A 118 -5.07 -6.46 -5.80
N HIS A 119 -5.78 -7.54 -6.12
CA HIS A 119 -5.15 -8.76 -6.69
C HIS A 119 -4.50 -8.51 -8.05
N ARG A 120 -4.95 -7.48 -8.78
CA ARG A 120 -4.38 -7.10 -10.07
C ARG A 120 -2.95 -6.53 -9.98
N TYR A 121 -2.48 -6.20 -8.78
CA TYR A 121 -1.14 -5.67 -8.56
C TYR A 121 -0.19 -6.80 -8.16
N GLU A 122 0.56 -7.31 -9.13
CA GLU A 122 1.51 -8.40 -8.91
C GLU A 122 2.53 -8.05 -7.82
N SER A 123 2.96 -6.79 -7.75
CA SER A 123 3.91 -6.30 -6.75
C SER A 123 3.38 -6.34 -5.31
N LEU A 124 2.06 -6.45 -5.10
CA LEU A 124 1.45 -6.54 -3.77
C LEU A 124 1.12 -7.96 -3.32
N GLN A 125 1.04 -8.93 -4.24
CA GLN A 125 0.48 -10.25 -3.94
C GLN A 125 1.20 -10.95 -2.79
N TYR A 126 2.53 -10.93 -2.77
CA TYR A 126 3.28 -11.56 -1.67
C TYR A 126 2.94 -10.95 -0.31
N ALA A 127 2.82 -9.62 -0.21
CA ALA A 127 2.49 -8.95 1.04
C ALA A 127 1.05 -9.28 1.48
N LEU A 128 0.10 -9.23 0.54
CA LEU A 128 -1.30 -9.56 0.75
C LEU A 128 -1.45 -11.00 1.23
N ASP A 129 -0.92 -11.99 0.50
CA ASP A 129 -1.09 -13.41 0.81
C ASP A 129 -0.50 -13.82 2.17
N ASN A 130 0.54 -13.11 2.61
CA ASN A 130 1.39 -13.53 3.73
C ASN A 130 1.29 -12.65 4.97
N SER A 131 0.45 -11.61 4.98
CA SER A 131 0.31 -10.71 6.14
C SER A 131 -1.15 -10.56 6.55
N LYS A 132 -1.43 -10.44 7.84
CA LYS A 132 -2.77 -10.07 8.31
C LYS A 132 -3.10 -8.62 7.95
N ILE A 133 -2.08 -7.77 7.96
CA ILE A 133 -2.18 -6.34 7.61
C ILE A 133 -1.02 -5.98 6.69
N VAL A 134 -1.32 -5.16 5.68
CA VAL A 134 -0.32 -4.57 4.78
C VAL A 134 -0.35 -3.05 4.94
N ALA A 135 0.80 -2.44 5.18
CA ALA A 135 0.96 -0.99 5.23
C ALA A 135 1.61 -0.48 3.93
N LEU A 136 0.86 0.26 3.13
CA LEU A 136 1.35 0.90 1.90
C LEU A 136 1.91 2.28 2.23
N TYR A 137 3.23 2.42 2.12
CA TYR A 137 3.93 3.65 2.48
C TYR A 137 4.34 4.47 1.24
N PHE A 138 3.56 5.50 0.94
CA PHE A 138 3.81 6.45 -0.13
C PHE A 138 4.75 7.56 0.36
N ALA A 139 5.99 7.55 -0.12
CA ALA A 139 7.03 8.48 0.32
C ALA A 139 8.12 8.68 -0.74
N ALA A 140 9.07 9.56 -0.47
CA ALA A 140 10.27 9.72 -1.28
C ALA A 140 11.44 10.26 -0.46
N SER A 141 12.67 9.92 -0.87
CA SER A 141 13.90 10.35 -0.21
C SER A 141 14.12 11.86 -0.23
N TRP A 142 13.68 12.52 -1.29
CA TRP A 142 13.83 13.97 -1.46
C TRP A 142 12.82 14.78 -0.66
N CYS A 143 11.79 14.14 -0.07
CA CYS A 143 10.70 14.82 0.61
C CYS A 143 11.03 15.05 2.10
N PRO A 144 11.20 16.32 2.55
CA PRO A 144 11.62 16.61 3.93
C PRO A 144 10.67 16.09 5.01
N MET A 145 9.37 16.04 4.70
CA MET A 145 8.36 15.57 5.64
C MET A 145 8.34 14.04 5.78
N SER A 146 8.95 13.30 4.83
CA SER A 146 8.93 11.84 4.84
C SER A 146 9.98 11.24 5.79
N THR A 147 11.17 11.87 5.89
CA THR A 147 12.26 11.35 6.74
C THR A 147 11.85 11.14 8.20
N PRO A 148 11.14 12.07 8.88
CA PRO A 148 10.69 11.83 10.26
C PRO A 148 9.74 10.64 10.39
N VAL A 149 8.85 10.44 9.41
CA VAL A 149 7.90 9.31 9.41
C VAL A 149 8.64 8.00 9.17
N THR A 150 9.61 7.99 8.26
CA THR A 150 10.47 6.83 8.01
C THR A 150 11.22 6.40 9.26
N ASN A 151 11.77 7.35 10.03
CA ASN A 151 12.45 7.03 11.29
C ASN A 151 11.48 6.40 12.31
N LEU A 152 10.25 6.90 12.43
CA LEU A 152 9.25 6.27 13.31
C LEU A 152 8.91 4.84 12.88
N ILE A 153 8.78 4.59 11.57
CA ILE A 153 8.53 3.25 11.05
C ILE A 153 9.71 2.33 11.38
N HIS A 154 10.95 2.80 11.23
CA HIS A 154 12.14 2.05 11.63
C HIS A 154 12.13 1.71 13.11
N ASP A 155 11.91 2.71 13.96
CA ASP A 155 11.97 2.58 15.42
C ASP A 155 10.91 1.61 15.96
N TYR A 156 9.73 1.56 15.32
CA TYR A 156 8.60 0.78 15.84
C TYR A 156 8.37 -0.54 15.12
N PHE A 157 8.68 -0.67 13.84
CA PHE A 157 8.17 -1.78 13.03
C PHE A 157 9.23 -2.72 12.43
N ASP A 158 10.48 -2.29 12.20
CA ASP A 158 11.47 -3.08 11.42
C ASP A 158 11.64 -4.54 11.85
N ASP A 159 11.53 -4.81 13.16
CA ASP A 159 11.68 -6.16 13.75
C ASP A 159 10.41 -7.03 13.68
N ILE A 160 9.25 -6.43 13.39
CA ILE A 160 7.95 -7.11 13.29
C ILE A 160 7.39 -7.13 11.86
N LEU A 161 8.14 -6.62 10.88
CA LEU A 161 7.76 -6.69 9.46
C LEU A 161 8.04 -8.07 8.88
N LEU A 162 7.11 -8.54 8.05
CA LEU A 162 7.35 -9.65 7.13
C LEU A 162 8.52 -9.26 6.22
N PRO A 163 9.62 -10.03 6.19
CA PRO A 163 10.72 -9.74 5.29
C PRO A 163 10.33 -9.94 3.82
N PRO A 164 11.04 -9.30 2.87
CA PRO A 164 10.82 -9.47 1.45
C PRO A 164 10.90 -10.95 1.03
N PRO A 165 10.20 -11.34 -0.05
CA PRO A 165 10.28 -12.69 -0.55
C PRO A 165 11.74 -13.05 -0.87
N PRO A 166 12.13 -14.32 -0.66
CA PRO A 166 13.43 -14.80 -1.12
C PRO A 166 13.62 -14.55 -2.63
N THR A 167 14.86 -14.33 -3.06
CA THR A 167 15.20 -13.92 -4.43
C THR A 167 15.04 -15.04 -5.48
N ASP A 168 14.65 -16.25 -5.08
CA ASP A 168 14.31 -17.32 -6.00
C ASP A 168 12.84 -17.21 -6.42
N ASN A 169 12.60 -17.16 -7.74
CA ASN A 169 11.26 -16.94 -8.32
C ASN A 169 10.18 -17.96 -7.88
N ALA A 170 10.59 -19.13 -7.36
CA ALA A 170 9.66 -20.11 -6.82
C ALA A 170 9.12 -19.74 -5.42
N ALA A 171 9.88 -18.96 -4.65
CA ALA A 171 9.51 -18.55 -3.30
C ALA A 171 8.72 -17.23 -3.27
N SER A 172 8.80 -16.40 -4.32
CA SER A 172 8.09 -15.12 -4.40
C SER A 172 6.57 -15.25 -4.44
N ASN A 173 6.05 -16.40 -4.87
CA ASN A 173 4.62 -16.72 -4.90
C ASN A 173 4.20 -17.69 -3.79
N ARG A 174 5.09 -17.96 -2.81
CA ARG A 174 4.79 -18.90 -1.74
C ARG A 174 3.87 -18.24 -0.71
N ARG A 175 2.75 -18.91 -0.41
CA ARG A 175 1.95 -18.64 0.79
C ARG A 175 2.57 -19.33 2.01
N LEU A 176 2.78 -18.57 3.08
CA LEU A 176 3.28 -19.06 4.36
C LEU A 176 2.20 -19.85 5.09
N ALA A 177 2.61 -20.85 5.88
CA ALA A 177 1.68 -21.64 6.69
C ALA A 177 0.95 -20.81 7.75
N GLN A 178 1.60 -19.74 8.23
CA GLN A 178 1.02 -18.73 9.11
C GLN A 178 1.33 -17.36 8.53
N ARG A 179 0.30 -16.52 8.46
CA ARG A 179 0.45 -15.13 8.01
C ARG A 179 1.18 -14.32 9.08
N HIS A 180 2.11 -13.49 8.65
CA HIS A 180 2.78 -12.51 9.48
C HIS A 180 1.80 -11.47 10.01
N GLY A 181 2.15 -10.80 11.09
CA GLY A 181 1.32 -9.72 11.63
C GLY A 181 1.21 -8.57 10.63
N LEU A 182 2.36 -7.97 10.32
CA LEU A 182 2.46 -6.78 9.52
C LEU A 182 3.46 -7.00 8.37
N SER A 183 3.15 -6.43 7.21
CA SER A 183 4.12 -6.11 6.18
C SER A 183 4.06 -4.63 5.83
N LEU A 184 5.16 -4.11 5.29
CA LEU A 184 5.22 -2.75 4.77
C LEU A 184 5.72 -2.78 3.33
N VAL A 185 4.96 -2.13 2.45
CA VAL A 185 5.28 -1.99 1.04
C VAL A 185 5.47 -0.51 0.71
N HIS A 186 6.70 -0.14 0.38
CA HIS A 186 7.05 1.20 -0.05
C HIS A 186 6.60 1.46 -1.49
N VAL A 187 5.83 2.53 -1.70
CA VAL A 187 5.42 3.04 -3.01
C VAL A 187 6.17 4.36 -3.26
N SER A 188 7.33 4.25 -3.90
CA SER A 188 8.26 5.37 -4.04
C SER A 188 7.76 6.47 -4.97
N SER A 189 8.05 7.72 -4.61
CA SER A 189 7.94 8.91 -5.48
C SER A 189 9.32 9.53 -5.80
N ASP A 190 10.38 8.75 -5.65
CA ASP A 190 11.73 9.12 -6.09
C ASP A 190 11.82 9.20 -7.62
N VAL A 191 12.78 9.98 -8.11
CA VAL A 191 12.97 10.25 -9.55
C VAL A 191 13.89 9.24 -10.22
N ASP A 192 14.51 8.36 -9.42
CA ASP A 192 15.40 7.30 -9.88
C ASP A 192 15.39 6.11 -8.89
N GLU A 193 15.75 4.94 -9.41
CA GLU A 193 15.78 3.68 -8.66
C GLU A 193 16.83 3.68 -7.55
N GLU A 194 17.98 4.34 -7.76
CA GLU A 194 19.07 4.38 -6.80
C GLU A 194 18.64 5.11 -5.51
N SER A 195 17.99 6.26 -5.65
CA SER A 195 17.43 7.05 -4.55
C SER A 195 16.37 6.25 -3.79
N MET A 196 15.48 5.55 -4.50
CA MET A 196 14.49 4.65 -3.88
C MET A 196 15.18 3.55 -3.05
N GLN A 197 16.16 2.86 -3.63
CA GLN A 197 16.84 1.74 -2.95
C GLN A 197 17.66 2.19 -1.74
N LYS A 198 18.22 3.41 -1.77
CA LYS A 198 18.92 4.00 -0.62
C LYS A 198 17.97 4.42 0.51
N TYR A 199 16.70 4.64 0.20
CA TYR A 199 15.70 5.15 1.14
C TYR A 199 15.01 4.06 1.95
N ILE A 200 14.83 2.86 1.37
CA ILE A 200 14.08 1.78 2.02
C ILE A 200 14.83 1.16 3.20
N GLY A 201 14.05 0.76 4.21
CA GLY A 201 14.55 0.12 5.41
C GLY A 201 14.80 -1.38 5.32
N LYS A 202 15.31 -1.95 6.41
CA LYS A 202 15.52 -3.39 6.53
C LYS A 202 14.17 -4.09 6.61
N ASN A 203 14.00 -5.18 5.88
CA ASN A 203 12.75 -5.96 5.81
C ASN A 203 11.57 -5.23 5.12
N TRP A 204 11.78 -4.04 4.55
CA TRP A 204 10.74 -3.37 3.78
C TRP A 204 10.65 -4.00 2.40
N MET A 205 9.43 -4.20 1.92
CA MET A 205 9.18 -4.45 0.51
C MET A 205 9.03 -3.13 -0.22
N ALA A 206 9.29 -3.12 -1.53
CA ALA A 206 9.05 -1.96 -2.37
C ALA A 206 8.42 -2.39 -3.68
N VAL A 207 7.49 -1.59 -4.17
CA VAL A 207 7.03 -1.73 -5.55
C VAL A 207 8.24 -1.45 -6.47
N PRO A 208 8.59 -2.34 -7.41
CA PRO A 208 9.75 -2.14 -8.27
C PRO A 208 9.67 -0.81 -9.01
N TYR A 209 10.82 -0.14 -9.16
CA TYR A 209 10.86 1.23 -9.68
C TYR A 209 10.22 1.34 -11.08
N ASN A 210 10.49 0.38 -11.96
CA ASN A 210 9.94 0.41 -13.32
C ASN A 210 8.60 -0.31 -13.47
N SER A 211 8.01 -0.84 -12.38
CA SER A 211 6.73 -1.55 -12.46
C SER A 211 5.56 -0.59 -12.77
N PRO A 212 4.63 -0.97 -13.66
CA PRO A 212 3.41 -0.20 -13.89
C PRO A 212 2.55 -0.08 -12.62
N ASP A 213 2.64 -1.05 -11.70
CA ASP A 213 1.91 -1.05 -10.43
C ASP A 213 2.21 0.20 -9.62
N ARG A 214 3.43 0.76 -9.70
CA ARG A 214 3.80 1.94 -8.91
C ARG A 214 2.87 3.12 -9.22
N ASN A 215 2.62 3.38 -10.50
CA ASN A 215 1.73 4.47 -10.90
C ASN A 215 0.25 4.08 -10.74
N ALA A 216 -0.09 2.82 -11.03
CA ALA A 216 -1.46 2.34 -10.91
C ALA A 216 -1.95 2.29 -9.45
N LEU A 217 -1.07 2.05 -8.48
CA LEU A 217 -1.36 2.14 -7.05
C LEU A 217 -1.55 3.60 -6.61
N LYS A 218 -0.68 4.51 -7.06
CA LYS A 218 -0.85 5.96 -6.80
C LYS A 218 -2.19 6.46 -7.34
N GLU A 219 -2.58 6.01 -8.52
CA GLU A 219 -3.87 6.34 -9.11
C GLU A 219 -5.05 5.73 -8.35
N HIS A 220 -4.95 4.46 -7.94
CA HIS A 220 -6.01 3.77 -7.19
C HIS A 220 -6.29 4.45 -5.85
N PHE A 221 -5.23 4.72 -5.09
CA PHE A 221 -5.32 5.39 -3.80
C PHE A 221 -5.34 6.92 -3.89
N LYS A 222 -5.30 7.50 -5.09
CA LYS A 222 -5.19 8.95 -5.34
C LYS A 222 -4.13 9.63 -4.47
N THR A 223 -2.99 8.96 -4.30
CA THR A 223 -1.90 9.33 -3.38
C THR A 223 -0.61 9.44 -4.13
N CYS A 224 -0.01 10.63 -4.20
CA CYS A 224 1.27 10.85 -4.89
C CYS A 224 1.96 12.14 -4.43
N ALA A 225 3.21 12.34 -4.85
CA ALA A 225 3.87 13.60 -4.67
C ALA A 225 3.28 14.69 -5.59
N LYS A 226 3.26 15.94 -5.14
CA LYS A 226 2.77 17.07 -5.95
C LYS A 226 3.46 17.19 -7.31
N ARG A 227 4.76 16.85 -7.39
CA ARG A 227 5.55 16.93 -8.62
C ARG A 227 5.13 15.89 -9.68
N GLU A 228 4.38 14.86 -9.30
CA GLU A 228 3.94 13.79 -10.19
C GLU A 228 2.57 14.05 -10.82
N LEU A 229 1.81 15.03 -10.30
CA LEU A 229 0.42 15.30 -10.71
C LEU A 229 0.27 15.51 -12.22
N SER A 230 1.18 16.26 -12.83
CA SER A 230 1.13 16.55 -14.27
C SER A 230 1.35 15.31 -15.12
N ALA A 231 2.12 14.34 -14.64
CA ALA A 231 2.43 13.10 -15.35
C ALA A 231 1.35 12.03 -15.13
N LEU A 232 0.80 11.94 -13.91
CA LEU A 232 -0.14 10.90 -13.52
C LEU A 232 -1.60 11.20 -13.92
N GLY A 233 -1.96 12.47 -14.11
CA GLY A 233 -3.25 12.83 -14.73
C GLY A 233 -4.50 12.58 -13.90
N PHE A 234 -4.41 12.42 -12.57
CA PHE A 234 -5.55 12.27 -11.68
C PHE A 234 -5.61 13.35 -10.59
N GLU A 235 -6.80 13.57 -10.02
CA GLU A 235 -6.99 14.44 -8.85
C GLU A 235 -6.48 13.74 -7.59
N ARG A 236 -5.49 14.33 -6.93
CA ARG A 236 -4.86 13.78 -5.72
C ARG A 236 -5.70 14.06 -4.48
N LYS A 237 -5.91 13.02 -3.67
CA LYS A 237 -6.58 13.06 -2.36
C LYS A 237 -5.60 13.10 -1.18
N HIS A 238 -4.45 12.43 -1.29
CA HIS A 238 -3.44 12.37 -0.21
C HIS A 238 -2.04 12.75 -0.71
N GLU A 239 -1.22 13.41 0.11
CA GLU A 239 0.18 13.77 -0.19
C GLU A 239 1.18 12.83 0.48
N ILE A 240 2.40 12.78 -0.05
CA ILE A 240 3.49 12.12 0.67
C ILE A 240 3.98 12.99 1.86
N PRO A 241 4.40 12.37 2.99
CA PRO A 241 4.25 10.95 3.29
C PRO A 241 2.81 10.57 3.62
N THR A 242 2.34 9.43 3.10
CA THR A 242 1.07 8.80 3.47
C THR A 242 1.30 7.32 3.74
N LEU A 243 0.67 6.80 4.79
CA LEU A 243 0.69 5.39 5.18
C LEU A 243 -0.76 4.90 5.17
N ILE A 244 -1.11 4.09 4.19
CA ILE A 244 -2.45 3.48 4.08
C ILE A 244 -2.33 2.05 4.60
N VAL A 245 -3.23 1.67 5.49
CA VAL A 245 -3.22 0.33 6.09
C VAL A 245 -4.43 -0.44 5.57
N ILE A 246 -4.20 -1.64 5.07
CA ILE A 246 -5.23 -2.49 4.47
C ILE A 246 -5.24 -3.85 5.15
N SER A 247 -6.42 -4.48 5.23
CA SER A 247 -6.51 -5.88 5.65
C SER A 247 -5.89 -6.76 4.59
N GLY A 248 -5.07 -7.72 5.00
CA GLY A 248 -4.56 -8.72 4.08
C GLY A 248 -5.63 -9.72 3.64
N THR A 249 -6.72 -9.93 4.38
CA THR A 249 -7.75 -10.92 4.00
C THR A 249 -8.85 -10.27 3.17
N SER A 250 -9.50 -9.24 3.71
CA SER A 250 -10.62 -8.57 3.05
C SER A 250 -10.18 -7.54 2.01
N HIS A 251 -8.88 -7.16 2.00
CA HIS A 251 -8.33 -6.10 1.14
C HIS A 251 -8.97 -4.71 1.32
N GLU A 252 -9.82 -4.57 2.32
CA GLU A 252 -10.44 -3.31 2.71
C GLU A 252 -9.41 -2.37 3.36
N VAL A 253 -9.59 -1.08 3.14
CA VAL A 253 -8.76 -0.06 3.78
C VAL A 253 -9.21 0.10 5.22
N LEU A 254 -8.28 -0.13 6.16
CA LEU A 254 -8.49 0.04 7.58
C LEU A 254 -8.30 1.51 8.01
N THR A 255 -7.33 2.19 7.41
CA THR A 255 -7.07 3.62 7.65
C THR A 255 -6.28 4.25 6.50
N PHE A 256 -6.59 5.50 6.18
CA PHE A 256 -5.77 6.37 5.31
C PHE A 256 -4.81 7.26 6.12
N ASP A 257 -4.98 7.29 7.44
CA ASP A 257 -4.27 8.18 8.37
C ASP A 257 -3.16 7.46 9.14
N GLY A 258 -2.60 6.37 8.60
CA GLY A 258 -1.61 5.55 9.30
C GLY A 258 -0.38 6.33 9.79
N VAL A 259 -0.01 7.43 9.13
CA VAL A 259 1.06 8.33 9.63
C VAL A 259 0.68 8.98 10.96
N ARG A 260 -0.59 9.40 11.12
CA ARG A 260 -1.09 9.94 12.38
C ARG A 260 -1.09 8.85 13.44
N ASP A 261 -1.59 7.67 13.10
CA ASP A 261 -1.67 6.54 14.03
C ASP A 261 -0.28 6.18 14.59
N VAL A 262 0.75 6.11 13.73
CA VAL A 262 2.13 5.88 14.15
C VAL A 262 2.69 7.01 15.02
N ARG A 263 2.35 8.26 14.74
CA ARG A 263 2.80 9.41 15.53
C ARG A 263 2.15 9.47 16.91
N GLU A 264 0.88 9.10 17.02
CA GLU A 264 0.12 9.17 18.26
C GLU A 264 0.34 7.95 19.16
N TYR A 265 0.37 6.75 18.57
CA TYR A 265 0.36 5.48 19.31
C TYR A 265 1.67 4.68 19.18
N GLY A 266 2.60 5.11 18.32
CA GLY A 266 3.86 4.42 18.08
C GLY A 266 3.65 2.96 17.68
N ALA A 267 4.38 2.04 18.34
CA ALA A 267 4.27 0.60 18.09
C ALA A 267 2.85 0.05 18.33
N GLN A 268 2.08 0.65 19.24
CA GLN A 268 0.73 0.19 19.60
C GLN A 268 -0.31 0.44 18.49
N ALA A 269 0.03 1.25 17.47
CA ALA A 269 -0.84 1.44 16.31
C ALA A 269 -1.20 0.09 15.63
N VAL A 270 -0.29 -0.89 15.67
CA VAL A 270 -0.51 -2.22 15.11
C VAL A 270 -1.64 -2.98 15.81
N ASP A 271 -1.79 -2.81 17.12
CA ASP A 271 -2.86 -3.48 17.88
C ASP A 271 -4.23 -2.98 17.41
N THR A 272 -4.38 -1.67 17.27
CA THR A 272 -5.61 -1.06 16.73
C THR A 272 -5.88 -1.52 15.29
N TRP A 273 -4.86 -1.55 14.44
CA TRP A 273 -5.04 -2.03 13.07
C TRP A 273 -5.40 -3.52 13.03
N MET A 274 -4.90 -4.35 13.95
CA MET A 274 -5.26 -5.77 14.08
C MET A 274 -6.72 -5.97 14.48
N GLU A 275 -7.21 -5.16 15.42
CA GLU A 275 -8.62 -5.16 15.79
C GLU A 275 -9.50 -4.79 14.59
N LEU A 276 -9.15 -3.71 13.88
CA LEU A 276 -9.86 -3.29 12.66
C LEU A 276 -9.83 -4.36 11.57
N ALA A 277 -8.68 -5.01 11.35
CA ALA A 277 -8.55 -6.11 10.39
C ALA A 277 -9.45 -7.28 10.77
N SER A 278 -9.47 -7.68 12.04
CA SER A 278 -10.33 -8.76 12.52
C SER A 278 -11.82 -8.43 12.34
N LEU A 279 -12.22 -7.18 12.59
CA LEU A 279 -13.60 -6.73 12.38
C LEU A 279 -13.96 -6.71 10.89
N SER A 280 -13.07 -6.16 10.05
CA SER A 280 -13.24 -6.12 8.59
C SER A 280 -13.39 -7.53 7.99
N ASP A 281 -12.53 -8.44 8.41
CA ASP A 281 -12.53 -9.82 7.91
C ASP A 281 -13.80 -10.56 8.35
N ALA A 282 -14.24 -10.37 9.60
CA ALA A 282 -15.48 -10.96 10.11
C ALA A 282 -16.74 -10.39 9.45
N LEU A 283 -16.73 -9.12 9.04
CA LEU A 283 -17.83 -8.53 8.27
C LEU A 283 -17.83 -9.08 6.85
N SER A 284 -16.68 -9.10 6.18
CA SER A 284 -16.56 -9.63 4.82
C SER A 284 -17.04 -11.09 4.75
N SER A 285 -16.72 -11.92 5.75
CA SER A 285 -17.15 -13.32 5.83
C SER A 285 -18.63 -13.54 6.12
N LYS A 286 -19.33 -12.55 6.72
CA LYS A 286 -20.77 -12.68 7.06
C LYS A 286 -21.70 -12.28 5.93
N PHE A 287 -21.18 -11.51 4.98
CA PHE A 287 -21.91 -11.11 3.77
C PHE A 287 -21.53 -11.97 2.56
N ILE A 288 -20.77 -13.05 2.78
CA ILE A 288 -20.55 -14.19 1.87
C ILE A 288 -21.50 -15.30 2.33
#